data_AF-X1IME4-F1
#
_entry.id   AF-X1IME4-F1
#
_cell.length_a   1.000
_cell.length_b   1.000
_cell.length_c   1.000
_cell.angle_alpha   90.00
_cell.angle_beta   90.00
_cell.angle_gamma   90.00
#
_symmetry.space_group_name_H-M   'P 1'
#
loop_
_entity.id
_entity.type
_entity.pdbx_description
1 polymer ?
#
loop_
_entity_poly.entity_id
_entity_poly.type
_entity_poly.pdbx_seq_one_letter_code
_entity_poly.pdbx_strand_id
1 'polypeptide(L)'
;RPNLLLNPFANAVRGNGKVITFEPDPTNFREIVFNLKINNFKNVRVIPLGIGKERGILELNIDPIRYSRGSFIQKNQNLSFKKTESLKVKVKIDSIDNLIKEKTIPPPNFVKIDVEGFESEVIQGMIFTIENYNPELFIEIHGRVKEELVKPLIDNNFKFYHIELKKVLNFSSLRKVEKGHLYCFYS
;
A
#
# COMPACT_ATOMS: atom_id res chain seq x y z
N ARG A 1 4.73 4.29 -10.95
CA ARG A 1 4.03 3.83 -12.17
C ARG A 1 2.94 2.87 -11.69
N PRO A 2 1.77 3.36 -11.27
CA PRO A 2 0.75 2.54 -10.60
C PRO A 2 0.30 1.35 -11.47
N ASN A 3 0.20 1.60 -12.77
CA ASN A 3 -0.35 0.67 -13.76
C ASN A 3 0.52 -0.59 -14.02
N LEU A 4 1.83 -0.53 -13.80
CA LEU A 4 2.73 -1.65 -14.15
C LEU A 4 2.75 -2.76 -13.10
N LEU A 5 2.32 -2.47 -11.86
CA LEU A 5 2.37 -3.45 -10.76
C LEU A 5 1.08 -4.24 -10.59
N LEU A 6 -0.07 -3.74 -11.10
CA LEU A 6 -1.36 -4.42 -10.94
C LEU A 6 -1.51 -5.65 -11.86
N ASN A 7 -1.02 -5.55 -13.10
CA ASN A 7 -1.16 -6.62 -14.10
C ASN A 7 -0.51 -7.95 -13.65
N PRO A 8 0.71 -7.97 -13.06
CA PRO A 8 1.27 -9.19 -12.49
C PRO A 8 0.35 -9.87 -11.48
N PHE A 9 -0.24 -9.14 -10.52
CA PHE A 9 -1.15 -9.73 -9.54
C PHE A 9 -2.47 -10.21 -10.17
N ALA A 10 -3.03 -9.43 -11.10
CA ALA A 10 -4.23 -9.80 -11.82
C ALA A 10 -4.05 -11.10 -12.63
N ASN A 11 -2.84 -11.35 -13.16
CA ASN A 11 -2.50 -12.59 -13.86
C ASN A 11 -2.07 -13.73 -12.92
N ALA A 12 -1.44 -13.41 -11.78
CA ALA A 12 -0.93 -14.42 -10.85
C ALA A 12 -2.04 -15.12 -10.08
N VAL A 13 -3.17 -14.44 -9.82
CA VAL A 13 -4.33 -15.07 -9.19
C VAL A 13 -4.97 -16.08 -10.15
N ARG A 14 -5.09 -17.34 -9.71
CA ARG A 14 -5.67 -18.44 -10.49
C ARG A 14 -7.11 -18.73 -10.05
N GLY A 15 -7.89 -19.36 -10.93
CA GLY A 15 -9.26 -19.79 -10.63
C GLY A 15 -10.17 -18.62 -10.23
N ASN A 16 -10.80 -18.71 -9.06
CA ASN A 16 -11.71 -17.70 -8.52
C ASN A 16 -11.02 -16.58 -7.72
N GLY A 17 -9.69 -16.47 -7.80
CA GLY A 17 -8.93 -15.43 -7.11
C GLY A 17 -9.33 -14.02 -7.58
N LYS A 18 -9.36 -13.06 -6.65
CA LYS A 18 -9.76 -11.68 -6.91
C LYS A 18 -8.67 -10.74 -6.42
N VAL A 19 -8.49 -9.61 -7.11
CA VAL A 19 -7.62 -8.52 -6.71
C VAL A 19 -8.50 -7.32 -6.37
N ILE A 20 -8.27 -6.74 -5.19
CA ILE A 20 -8.87 -5.46 -4.81
C ILE A 20 -7.74 -4.47 -4.66
N THR A 21 -7.84 -3.34 -5.36
CA THR A 21 -6.83 -2.28 -5.33
C THR A 21 -7.48 -0.96 -4.93
N PHE A 22 -6.73 -0.18 -4.16
CA PHE A 22 -7.16 1.08 -3.57
C PHE A 22 -6.29 2.19 -4.16
N GLU A 23 -6.92 3.18 -4.78
CA GLU A 23 -6.21 4.31 -5.40
C GLU A 23 -6.95 5.63 -5.08
N PRO A 24 -6.43 6.43 -4.13
CA PRO A 24 -7.05 7.70 -3.77
C PRO A 24 -6.85 8.80 -4.82
N ASP A 25 -5.81 8.74 -5.65
CA ASP A 25 -5.59 9.75 -6.70
C ASP A 25 -6.61 9.56 -7.84
N PRO A 26 -7.50 10.54 -8.08
CA PRO A 26 -8.54 10.39 -9.10
C PRO A 26 -7.99 10.26 -10.52
N THR A 27 -6.78 10.75 -10.79
CA THR A 27 -6.10 10.62 -12.08
C THR A 27 -5.61 9.19 -12.26
N ASN A 28 -4.84 8.67 -11.30
CA ASN A 28 -4.35 7.28 -11.33
C ASN A 28 -5.51 6.29 -11.35
N PHE A 29 -6.57 6.54 -10.58
CA PHE A 29 -7.76 5.70 -10.57
C PHE A 29 -8.35 5.54 -11.97
N ARG A 30 -8.49 6.64 -12.73
CA ARG A 30 -9.01 6.61 -14.11
C ARG A 30 -8.09 5.83 -15.04
N GLU A 31 -6.78 6.01 -14.90
CA GLU A 31 -5.80 5.26 -15.69
C GLU A 31 -5.85 3.75 -15.42
N ILE A 32 -5.92 3.36 -14.14
CA ILE A 32 -6.03 1.95 -13.75
C ILE A 32 -7.32 1.35 -14.33
N VAL A 33 -8.47 2.02 -14.16
CA VAL A 33 -9.75 1.55 -14.69
C VAL A 33 -9.71 1.41 -16.22
N PHE A 34 -9.12 2.39 -16.91
CA PHE A 34 -8.91 2.31 -18.36
C PHE A 34 -8.06 1.11 -18.73
N ASN A 35 -6.91 0.93 -18.08
CA ASN A 35 -5.97 -0.16 -18.35
C ASN A 35 -6.58 -1.55 -18.09
N LEU A 36 -7.39 -1.70 -17.04
CA LEU A 36 -8.10 -2.95 -16.78
C LEU A 36 -9.12 -3.27 -17.88
N LYS A 37 -9.80 -2.25 -18.41
CA LYS A 37 -10.77 -2.39 -19.50
C LYS A 37 -10.11 -2.83 -20.81
N ILE A 38 -9.02 -2.20 -21.22
CA ILE A 38 -8.31 -2.58 -22.46
C ILE A 38 -7.65 -3.96 -22.36
N ASN A 39 -7.23 -4.40 -21.17
CA ASN A 39 -6.67 -5.74 -20.95
C ASN A 39 -7.73 -6.81 -20.58
N ASN A 40 -9.02 -6.45 -20.55
CA ASN A 40 -10.14 -7.34 -20.23
C ASN A 40 -10.01 -8.09 -18.89
N PHE A 41 -9.43 -7.45 -17.88
CA PHE A 41 -9.37 -8.00 -16.53
C PHE A 41 -10.75 -7.93 -15.85
N LYS A 42 -11.28 -9.08 -15.43
CA LYS A 42 -12.60 -9.20 -14.76
C LYS A 42 -12.51 -9.55 -13.28
N ASN A 43 -11.32 -9.93 -12.83
CA ASN A 43 -11.02 -10.35 -11.47
C ASN A 43 -10.48 -9.21 -10.59
N VAL A 44 -10.45 -7.98 -11.10
CA VAL A 44 -9.90 -6.81 -10.39
C VAL A 44 -11.02 -5.82 -10.08
N ARG A 45 -11.12 -5.39 -8.81
CA ARG A 45 -11.96 -4.29 -8.36
C ARG A 45 -11.08 -3.13 -7.89
N VAL A 46 -11.32 -1.95 -8.45
CA VAL A 46 -10.63 -0.70 -8.05
C VAL A 46 -11.56 0.12 -7.17
N ILE A 47 -11.06 0.62 -6.04
CA ILE A 47 -11.82 1.45 -5.10
C ILE A 47 -11.12 2.81 -4.98
N PRO A 48 -11.81 3.95 -5.26
CA PRO A 48 -11.22 5.29 -5.21
C PRO A 48 -11.12 5.78 -3.75
N LEU A 49 -10.23 5.15 -2.98
CA LEU A 49 -10.10 5.29 -1.53
C LEU A 49 -8.63 5.05 -1.17
N GLY A 50 -8.08 5.81 -0.23
CA GLY A 50 -6.78 5.49 0.36
C GLY A 50 -6.93 4.61 1.61
N ILE A 51 -5.90 3.86 1.93
CA ILE A 51 -5.90 3.01 3.13
C ILE A 51 -5.03 3.64 4.21
N GLY A 52 -5.54 3.69 5.43
CA GLY A 52 -4.85 4.19 6.60
C GLY A 52 -5.39 3.60 7.89
N LYS A 53 -5.01 4.18 9.02
CA LYS A 53 -5.38 3.67 10.34
C LYS A 53 -6.89 3.77 10.62
N GLU A 54 -7.54 4.82 10.15
CA GLU A 54 -8.93 5.12 10.45
C GLU A 54 -9.65 5.82 9.29
N ARG A 55 -10.98 5.82 9.36
CA ARG A 55 -11.85 6.51 8.38
C ARG A 55 -11.67 8.02 8.48
N GLY A 56 -11.48 8.68 7.34
CA GLY A 56 -11.35 10.13 7.32
C GLY A 56 -11.17 10.73 5.94
N ILE A 57 -10.71 11.98 5.92
CA ILE A 57 -10.33 12.72 4.72
C ILE A 57 -8.93 13.26 4.94
N LEU A 58 -8.02 13.01 3.99
CA LEU A 58 -6.65 13.55 4.00
C LEU A 58 -6.40 14.41 2.75
N GLU A 59 -5.38 15.27 2.81
CA GLU A 59 -4.86 15.98 1.64
C GLU A 59 -3.74 15.16 0.99
N LEU A 60 -3.94 14.77 -0.27
CA LEU A 60 -2.93 14.16 -1.11
C LEU A 60 -2.23 15.24 -1.93
N ASN A 61 -0.89 15.27 -1.91
CA ASN A 61 -0.10 16.12 -2.80
C ASN A 61 0.13 15.37 -4.11
N ILE A 62 -0.36 15.95 -5.22
CA ILE A 62 -0.19 15.44 -6.58
C ILE A 62 0.84 16.30 -7.31
N ASP A 63 1.87 15.68 -7.85
CA ASP A 63 2.84 16.34 -8.74
C ASP A 63 2.25 16.43 -10.17
N PRO A 64 1.93 17.64 -10.68
CA PRO A 64 1.30 17.79 -11.99
C PRO A 64 2.22 17.43 -13.18
N ILE A 65 3.53 17.34 -12.97
CA ILE A 65 4.51 16.99 -14.03
C ILE A 65 4.81 15.47 -13.99
N ARG A 66 4.61 14.82 -12.84
CA ARG A 66 4.85 13.39 -12.65
C ARG A 66 3.58 12.74 -12.11
N TYR A 67 2.67 12.38 -13.02
CA TYR A 67 1.42 11.60 -12.84
C TYR A 67 1.60 10.20 -12.20
N SER A 68 2.65 9.99 -11.40
CA SER A 68 3.04 8.69 -10.85
C SER A 68 3.56 8.78 -9.42
N ARG A 69 3.56 9.96 -8.78
CA ARG A 69 4.03 10.14 -7.40
C ARG A 69 3.05 10.99 -6.60
N GLY A 70 2.00 10.35 -6.08
CA GLY A 70 1.24 10.89 -4.97
C GLY A 70 1.97 10.52 -3.66
N SER A 71 2.14 11.50 -2.77
CA SER A 71 2.70 11.23 -1.44
C SER A 71 1.91 12.02 -0.40
N PHE A 72 1.58 11.39 0.72
CA PHE A 72 0.92 12.06 1.86
C PHE A 72 1.86 12.98 2.65
N ILE A 73 3.15 13.03 2.30
CA ILE A 73 4.16 13.79 3.04
C ILE A 73 4.23 15.25 2.57
N GLN A 74 4.22 16.18 3.52
CA GLN A 74 4.56 17.59 3.32
C GLN A 74 6.09 17.73 3.21
N LYS A 75 6.63 17.70 1.98
CA LYS A 75 8.08 17.91 1.77
C LYS A 75 8.45 19.38 1.98
N ASN A 76 9.27 19.65 2.99
CA ASN A 76 9.92 20.94 3.20
C ASN A 76 10.75 21.33 1.97
N GLN A 77 10.49 22.56 1.51
CA GLN A 77 11.06 23.21 0.33
C GLN A 77 12.56 23.43 0.50
N ASN A 78 13.39 23.05 -0.48
CA ASN A 78 14.70 23.66 -0.76
C ASN A 78 15.43 23.07 -2.00
N LEU A 79 14.76 22.96 -3.16
CA LEU A 79 15.49 22.81 -4.43
C LEU A 79 14.85 23.66 -5.54
N SER A 80 15.68 24.53 -6.09
CA SER A 80 15.40 25.64 -7.01
C SER A 80 15.08 25.16 -8.43
N PHE A 81 13.92 24.55 -8.64
CA PHE A 81 13.33 24.36 -9.97
C PHE A 81 11.87 24.81 -9.93
N LYS A 82 11.43 25.53 -10.99
CA LYS A 82 10.11 26.15 -11.17
C LYS A 82 9.03 25.47 -10.32
N LYS A 83 8.55 26.20 -9.32
CA LYS A 83 7.49 25.83 -8.37
C LYS A 83 6.18 25.58 -9.14
N THR A 84 6.04 24.44 -9.79
CA THR A 84 4.70 23.92 -10.06
C THR A 84 4.11 23.61 -8.72
N GLU A 85 3.17 24.43 -8.27
CA GLU A 85 2.40 24.17 -7.06
C GLU A 85 1.88 22.73 -7.14
N SER A 86 2.28 21.89 -6.18
CA SER A 86 1.68 20.57 -6.04
C SER A 86 0.19 20.77 -5.84
N LEU A 87 -0.61 20.11 -6.67
CA LEU A 87 -2.06 20.16 -6.53
C LEU A 87 -2.43 19.36 -5.28
N LYS A 88 -3.13 20.01 -4.35
CA LYS A 88 -3.66 19.34 -3.17
C LYS A 88 -5.08 18.86 -3.45
N VAL A 89 -5.32 17.58 -3.30
CA VAL A 89 -6.65 16.98 -3.48
C VAL A 89 -7.08 16.32 -2.18
N LYS A 90 -8.31 16.61 -1.74
CA LYS A 90 -8.92 15.91 -0.61
C LYS A 90 -9.37 14.53 -1.05
N VAL A 91 -8.87 13.50 -0.39
CA VAL A 91 -9.17 12.09 -0.67
C VAL A 91 -9.77 11.42 0.55
N LYS A 92 -10.69 10.49 0.34
CA LYS A 92 -11.25 9.68 1.41
C LYS A 92 -10.24 8.59 1.79
N ILE A 93 -10.15 8.31 3.09
CA ILE A 93 -9.35 7.23 3.66
C ILE A 93 -10.24 6.34 4.51
N ASP A 94 -9.95 5.04 4.54
CA ASP A 94 -10.52 4.09 5.49
C ASP A 94 -9.50 3.02 5.89
N SER A 95 -9.83 2.21 6.88
CA SER A 95 -9.01 1.09 7.33
C SER A 95 -9.46 -0.23 6.70
N ILE A 96 -8.52 -1.16 6.52
CA ILE A 96 -8.85 -2.51 6.02
C ILE A 96 -9.84 -3.21 6.96
N ASP A 97 -9.63 -3.06 8.28
CA ASP A 97 -10.49 -3.65 9.29
C ASP A 97 -11.94 -3.14 9.19
N ASN A 98 -12.12 -1.83 8.97
CA ASN A 98 -13.45 -1.25 8.74
C ASN A 98 -14.11 -1.81 7.48
N LEU A 99 -13.35 -1.88 6.38
CA LEU A 99 -13.87 -2.38 5.11
C LEU A 99 -14.28 -3.85 5.16
N ILE A 100 -13.57 -4.67 5.96
CA ILE A 100 -13.95 -6.07 6.22
C ILE A 100 -15.19 -6.12 7.12
N LYS A 101 -15.22 -5.37 8.21
CA LYS A 101 -16.36 -5.31 9.15
C LYS A 101 -17.66 -4.92 8.45
N GLU A 102 -17.60 -3.96 7.54
CA GLU A 102 -18.73 -3.49 6.74
C GLU A 102 -19.03 -4.39 5.52
N LYS A 103 -18.28 -5.48 5.33
CA LYS A 103 -18.42 -6.40 4.19
C LYS A 103 -18.20 -5.74 2.83
N THR A 104 -17.46 -4.63 2.79
CA THR A 104 -17.05 -3.97 1.54
C THR A 104 -16.02 -4.81 0.79
N ILE A 105 -15.13 -5.49 1.52
CA ILE A 105 -14.13 -6.43 1.01
C ILE A 105 -14.11 -7.70 1.86
N PRO A 106 -13.72 -8.87 1.32
CA PRO A 106 -13.41 -10.04 2.13
C PRO A 106 -12.04 -9.92 2.80
N PRO A 107 -11.76 -10.69 3.86
CA PRO A 107 -10.41 -10.81 4.40
C PRO A 107 -9.39 -11.26 3.33
N PRO A 108 -8.23 -10.61 3.22
CA PRO A 108 -7.22 -10.95 2.22
C PRO A 108 -6.38 -12.16 2.64
N ASN A 109 -5.91 -12.94 1.66
CA ASN A 109 -4.84 -13.93 1.88
C ASN A 109 -3.45 -13.32 1.68
N PHE A 110 -3.36 -12.26 0.87
CA PHE A 110 -2.12 -11.57 0.52
C PHE A 110 -2.40 -10.07 0.38
N VAL A 111 -1.48 -9.23 0.87
CA VAL A 111 -1.57 -7.76 0.77
C VAL A 111 -0.25 -7.18 0.27
N LYS A 112 -0.30 -6.43 -0.83
CA LYS A 112 0.80 -5.55 -1.23
C LYS A 112 0.59 -4.16 -0.63
N ILE A 113 1.62 -3.61 0.01
CA ILE A 113 1.64 -2.26 0.57
C ILE A 113 2.74 -1.47 -0.14
N ASP A 114 2.33 -0.46 -0.90
CA ASP A 114 3.20 0.45 -1.66
C ASP A 114 2.49 1.80 -1.68
N VAL A 115 2.75 2.59 -0.63
CA VAL A 115 2.00 3.80 -0.29
C VAL A 115 2.94 4.98 0.06
N GLU A 116 4.19 4.94 -0.41
CA GLU A 116 5.19 6.02 -0.36
C GLU A 116 5.19 6.82 0.97
N GLY A 117 5.47 6.13 2.09
CA GLY A 117 5.63 6.71 3.42
C GLY A 117 4.43 6.61 4.35
N PHE A 118 3.33 6.00 3.90
CA PHE A 118 2.10 5.77 4.69
C PHE A 118 1.94 4.31 5.16
N GLU A 119 3.00 3.51 5.09
CA GLU A 119 2.96 2.06 5.33
C GLU A 119 2.54 1.72 6.77
N SER A 120 3.05 2.47 7.74
CA SER A 120 2.69 2.29 9.16
C SER A 120 1.19 2.50 9.39
N GLU A 121 0.59 3.50 8.75
CA GLU A 121 -0.84 3.79 8.89
C GLU A 121 -1.68 2.65 8.30
N VAL A 122 -1.26 2.08 7.17
CA VAL A 122 -1.91 0.90 6.58
C VAL A 122 -1.86 -0.29 7.55
N ILE A 123 -0.68 -0.59 8.13
CA ILE A 123 -0.53 -1.68 9.10
C ILE A 123 -1.40 -1.44 10.34
N GLN A 124 -1.43 -0.22 10.87
CA GLN A 124 -2.25 0.15 12.03
C GLN A 124 -3.76 0.09 11.73
N GLY A 125 -4.17 0.20 10.46
CA GLY A 125 -5.55 0.03 10.01
C GLY A 125 -5.96 -1.40 9.67
N MET A 126 -5.08 -2.37 9.85
CA MET A 126 -5.33 -3.78 9.56
C MET A 126 -4.93 -4.72 10.71
N ILE A 127 -4.88 -4.21 11.95
CA ILE A 127 -4.45 -4.97 13.13
C ILE A 127 -5.34 -6.19 13.36
N PHE A 128 -6.66 -6.00 13.33
CA PHE A 128 -7.61 -7.13 13.48
C PHE A 128 -7.40 -8.14 12.34
N THR A 129 -7.14 -7.64 11.13
CA THR A 129 -6.86 -8.50 9.97
C THR A 129 -5.60 -9.34 10.15
N ILE A 130 -4.52 -8.73 10.64
CA ILE A 130 -3.25 -9.41 10.94
C ILE A 130 -3.48 -10.51 11.97
N GLU A 131 -4.14 -10.18 13.08
CA GLU A 131 -4.37 -11.09 14.21
C GLU A 131 -5.27 -12.29 13.85
N ASN A 132 -6.28 -12.09 13.00
CA ASN A 132 -7.34 -13.09 12.79
C ASN A 132 -7.22 -13.86 11.47
N TYR A 133 -6.51 -13.33 10.47
CA TYR A 133 -6.45 -13.94 9.14
C TYR A 133 -5.03 -14.20 8.63
N ASN A 134 -3.99 -13.71 9.31
CA ASN A 134 -2.59 -13.94 8.98
C ASN A 134 -2.24 -13.77 7.48
N PRO A 135 -2.64 -12.66 6.82
CA PRO A 135 -2.34 -12.46 5.41
C PRO A 135 -0.82 -12.37 5.19
N GLU A 136 -0.31 -12.97 4.12
CA GLU A 136 1.05 -12.70 3.67
C GLU A 136 1.14 -11.23 3.20
N LEU A 137 2.26 -10.56 3.50
CA LEU A 137 2.43 -9.15 3.16
C LEU A 137 3.65 -8.95 2.26
N PHE A 138 3.53 -8.06 1.30
CA PHE A 138 4.64 -7.56 0.49
C PHE A 138 4.69 -6.04 0.58
N ILE A 139 5.66 -5.53 1.33
CA ILE A 139 5.74 -4.13 1.74
C ILE A 139 6.94 -3.47 1.08
N GLU A 140 6.72 -2.41 0.30
CA GLU A 140 7.78 -1.53 -0.18
C GLU A 140 8.13 -0.51 0.91
N ILE A 141 9.41 -0.49 1.30
CA ILE A 141 9.91 0.34 2.39
C ILE A 141 10.46 1.64 1.82
N HIS A 142 9.87 2.76 2.25
CA HIS A 142 10.27 4.11 1.89
C HIS A 142 10.88 4.84 3.10
N GLY A 143 12.17 4.62 3.34
CA GLY A 143 12.89 5.18 4.48
C GLY A 143 13.04 4.20 5.62
N ARG A 144 13.44 4.70 6.79
CA ARG A 144 13.72 3.85 7.96
C ARG A 144 12.46 3.14 8.42
N VAL A 145 12.56 1.82 8.60
CA VAL A 145 11.48 1.01 9.18
C VAL A 145 11.14 1.51 10.58
N LYS A 146 9.90 1.97 10.73
CA LYS A 146 9.35 2.46 12.00
C LYS A 146 8.84 1.31 12.86
N GLU A 147 8.83 1.50 14.18
CA GLU A 147 8.38 0.46 15.11
C GLU A 147 6.90 0.14 14.91
N GLU A 148 6.09 1.15 14.62
CA GLU A 148 4.65 1.04 14.36
C GLU A 148 4.32 0.20 13.12
N LEU A 149 5.26 0.08 12.18
CA LEU A 149 5.11 -0.78 11.00
C LEU A 149 5.29 -2.26 11.34
N VAL A 150 6.24 -2.58 12.22
CA VAL A 150 6.73 -3.96 12.39
C VAL A 150 6.29 -4.60 13.69
N LYS A 151 6.01 -3.80 14.73
CA LYS A 151 5.60 -4.30 16.04
C LYS A 151 4.34 -5.19 15.95
N PRO A 152 3.25 -4.77 15.28
CA PRO A 152 2.07 -5.65 15.15
C PRO A 152 2.37 -6.98 14.47
N LEU A 153 3.28 -6.98 13.49
CA LEU A 153 3.68 -8.18 12.76
C LEU A 153 4.52 -9.10 13.64
N ILE A 154 5.46 -8.55 14.41
CA ILE A 154 6.28 -9.31 15.37
C ILE A 154 5.42 -9.91 16.48
N ASP A 155 4.51 -9.12 17.05
CA ASP A 155 3.62 -9.57 18.12
C ASP A 155 2.71 -10.72 17.65
N ASN A 156 2.47 -10.81 16.33
CA ASN A 156 1.72 -11.88 15.66
C ASN A 156 2.62 -12.91 14.95
N ASN A 157 3.88 -13.07 15.38
CA ASN A 157 4.82 -14.11 14.92
C ASN A 157 5.17 -14.10 13.42
N PHE A 158 5.03 -12.96 12.74
CA PHE A 158 5.50 -12.85 11.36
C PHE A 158 7.02 -12.87 11.27
N LYS A 159 7.51 -13.54 10.23
CA LYS A 159 8.91 -13.49 9.78
C LYS A 159 9.06 -12.50 8.65
N PHE A 160 10.26 -11.92 8.53
CA PHE A 160 10.56 -10.88 7.55
C PHE A 160 11.67 -11.37 6.63
N TYR A 161 11.39 -11.54 5.34
CA TYR A 161 12.39 -11.78 4.31
C TYR A 161 12.61 -10.50 3.51
N HIS A 162 13.85 -10.01 3.49
CA HIS A 162 14.20 -8.86 2.67
C HIS A 162 14.63 -9.33 1.29
N ILE A 163 13.90 -8.88 0.27
CA ILE A 163 14.01 -9.38 -1.10
C ILE A 163 15.40 -9.11 -1.70
N GLU A 164 15.86 -7.86 -1.62
CA GLU A 164 17.14 -7.44 -2.20
C GLU A 164 18.34 -8.01 -1.44
N LEU A 165 18.27 -8.08 -0.11
CA LEU A 165 19.33 -8.66 0.72
C LEU A 165 19.30 -10.20 0.72
N LYS A 166 18.25 -10.81 0.15
CA LYS A 166 18.02 -12.25 0.03
C LYS A 166 18.15 -13.00 1.35
N LYS A 167 17.65 -12.42 2.46
CA LYS A 167 17.80 -13.01 3.80
C LYS A 167 16.61 -12.72 4.70
N VAL A 168 16.40 -13.63 5.66
CA VAL A 168 15.50 -13.40 6.78
C VAL A 168 16.13 -12.40 7.75
N LEU A 169 15.35 -11.43 8.21
CA LEU A 169 15.77 -10.42 9.16
C LEU A 169 15.23 -10.72 10.55
N ASN A 170 16.08 -10.52 11.55
CA ASN A 170 15.66 -10.38 12.94
C ASN A 170 15.33 -8.91 13.24
N PHE A 171 14.76 -8.65 14.42
CA PHE A 171 14.34 -7.31 14.83
C PHE A 171 15.45 -6.24 14.76
N SER A 172 16.66 -6.58 15.20
CA SER A 172 17.79 -5.64 15.20
C SER A 172 18.28 -5.29 13.79
N SER A 173 18.17 -6.23 12.85
CA SER A 173 18.50 -5.99 11.44
C SER A 173 17.40 -5.23 10.70
N LEU A 174 16.14 -5.50 11.04
CA LEU A 174 14.97 -4.87 10.43
C LEU A 174 14.97 -3.34 10.64
N ARG A 175 15.35 -2.87 11.83
CA ARG A 175 15.47 -1.43 12.16
C ARG A 175 16.56 -0.68 11.39
N LYS A 176 17.45 -1.40 10.68
CA LYS A 176 18.53 -0.85 9.85
C LYS A 176 18.15 -0.80 8.37
N VAL A 177 16.98 -1.31 8.00
CA VAL A 177 16.47 -1.24 6.62
C VAL A 177 15.94 0.17 6.38
N GLU A 178 16.40 0.77 5.29
CA GLU A 178 16.00 2.12 4.86
C GLU A 178 15.28 2.13 3.52
N LYS A 179 15.32 1.02 2.77
CA LYS A 179 14.69 0.87 1.46
C LYS A 179 14.61 -0.60 1.06
N GLY A 180 13.78 -0.89 0.07
CA GLY A 180 13.65 -2.21 -0.54
C GLY A 180 12.32 -2.86 -0.18
N HIS A 181 12.22 -4.17 -0.39
CA HIS A 181 10.97 -4.89 -0.20
C HIS A 181 11.07 -5.93 0.92
N LEU A 182 10.05 -5.94 1.77
CA LEU A 182 9.85 -6.96 2.78
C LEU A 182 8.72 -7.88 2.35
N TYR A 183 9.02 -9.18 2.33
CA TYR A 183 8.01 -10.22 2.34
C TYR A 183 7.80 -10.70 3.77
N CYS A 184 6.61 -10.47 4.31
CA CYS A 184 6.23 -10.86 5.66
C CYS A 184 5.30 -12.07 5.58
N PHE A 185 5.63 -13.13 6.30
CA PHE A 185 4.87 -14.38 6.28
C PHE A 185 4.73 -14.94 7.68
N TYR A 186 3.60 -15.59 7.94
CA TYR A 186 3.34 -16.30 9.17
C TYR A 186 4.01 -17.69 9.12
N SER A 187 4.49 -18.19 10.25
CA SER A 187 5.05 -19.55 10.37
C SER A 187 4.55 -20.27 11.59
#